data_AF-A0A368UGV0-F1
#
_entry.id   AF-A0A368UGV0-F1
#
_cell.length_a   1.000
_cell.length_b   1.000
_cell.length_c   1.000
_cell.angle_alpha   90.00
_cell.angle_beta   90.00
_cell.angle_gamma   90.00
#
_symmetry.space_group_name_H-M   'P 1'
#
loop_
_entity.id
_entity.type
_entity.pdbx_description
1 polymer ?
#
loop_
_entity_poly.entity_id
_entity_poly.type
_entity_poly.pdbx_seq_one_letter_code
_entity_poly.pdbx_strand_id
1 'polypeptide(L)'
;MSNEKAPSSASSSSYELSKGINGLDKVILRDARGSSAEVYLYGAHVTSWKNDHAEELLFLSSKAIFKPPKPIRGGIPICFPQFSNLGPLDSHGFARNQFWTIDDSPPPFPTSTSNKAFVDLILKPSEDDIKIWPHSFEFRLRVALGPGGDLLMTSRIRNTNIDGKPFSFTFAYHTYFSVSDISEVRVEGLETLDYLDNLQKRERFTEQGDALTFESEDISQHSYKDCNS
;
A
#
# COMPACT_ATOMS: atom_id res chain seq x y z
N MET A 1 -22.80 20.01 -48.05
CA MET A 1 -23.02 19.36 -46.74
C MET A 1 -21.68 18.89 -46.24
N SER A 2 -20.98 19.77 -45.54
CA SER A 2 -19.70 19.52 -44.88
C SER A 2 -20.00 18.93 -43.50
N ASN A 3 -19.68 17.66 -43.30
CA ASN A 3 -19.70 17.05 -41.97
C ASN A 3 -18.37 17.38 -41.28
N GLU A 4 -18.41 18.38 -40.42
CA GLU A 4 -17.34 18.67 -39.46
C GLU A 4 -17.28 17.53 -38.44
N LYS A 5 -16.16 16.81 -38.44
CA LYS A 5 -15.86 15.78 -37.45
C LYS A 5 -15.42 16.50 -36.18
N ALA A 6 -16.27 16.50 -35.15
CA ALA A 6 -15.94 17.05 -33.84
C ALA A 6 -14.63 16.42 -33.30
N PRO A 7 -13.76 17.20 -32.62
CA PRO A 7 -12.51 16.68 -32.09
C PRO A 7 -12.80 15.70 -30.96
N SER A 8 -12.19 14.51 -31.07
CA SER A 8 -12.09 13.55 -29.98
C SER A 8 -11.41 14.23 -28.78
N SER A 9 -12.14 14.36 -27.67
CA SER A 9 -11.56 14.79 -26.40
C SER A 9 -10.53 13.76 -25.96
N ALA A 10 -9.25 14.12 -25.99
CA ALA A 10 -8.20 13.31 -25.41
C ALA A 10 -8.51 13.11 -23.91
N SER A 11 -8.86 11.88 -23.54
CA SER A 11 -8.95 11.47 -22.15
C SER A 11 -7.56 11.63 -21.54
N SER A 12 -7.36 12.69 -20.76
CA SER A 12 -6.21 12.79 -19.85
C SER A 12 -6.17 11.50 -19.04
N SER A 13 -5.08 10.73 -19.14
CA SER A 13 -4.89 9.55 -18.31
C SER A 13 -4.99 9.94 -16.82
N SER A 14 -5.55 9.05 -15.99
CA SER A 14 -5.68 9.27 -14.55
C SER A 14 -4.34 9.22 -13.79
N TYR A 15 -3.25 8.97 -14.50
CA TYR A 15 -1.89 8.87 -14.01
C TYR A 15 -0.88 9.11 -15.15
N GLU A 16 0.37 9.39 -14.79
CA GLU A 16 1.52 9.45 -15.70
C GLU A 16 2.43 8.23 -15.46
N LEU A 17 2.77 7.47 -16.51
CA LEU A 17 3.73 6.38 -16.43
C LEU A 17 5.15 6.91 -16.70
N SER A 18 6.11 6.57 -15.85
CA SER A 18 7.50 7.00 -15.97
C SER A 18 8.49 5.96 -15.45
N LYS A 19 9.77 6.15 -15.78
CA LYS A 19 10.87 5.35 -15.23
C LYS A 19 11.41 6.02 -13.96
N GLY A 20 11.44 5.26 -12.88
CA GLY A 20 12.00 5.65 -11.60
C GLY A 20 13.47 5.24 -11.43
N ILE A 21 13.89 5.12 -10.17
CA ILE A 21 15.25 4.74 -9.80
C ILE A 21 15.55 3.34 -10.37
N ASN A 22 16.76 3.18 -10.92
CA ASN A 22 17.23 1.95 -11.58
C ASN A 22 16.34 1.49 -12.75
N GLY A 23 15.55 2.38 -13.35
CA GLY A 23 14.70 2.07 -14.51
C GLY A 23 13.44 1.25 -14.18
N LEU A 24 13.08 1.13 -12.90
CA LEU A 24 11.82 0.51 -12.51
C LEU A 24 10.63 1.37 -12.94
N ASP A 25 9.56 0.74 -13.42
CA ASP A 25 8.33 1.44 -13.79
C ASP A 25 7.60 1.97 -12.54
N LYS A 26 7.14 3.21 -12.65
CA LYS A 26 6.31 3.87 -11.64
C LYS A 26 5.21 4.68 -12.31
N VAL A 27 4.11 4.85 -11.59
CA VAL A 27 3.07 5.81 -11.94
C VAL A 27 3.12 7.01 -11.00
N ILE A 28 2.77 8.17 -11.53
CA ILE A 28 2.63 9.42 -10.79
C ILE A 28 1.17 9.85 -10.86
N LEU A 29 0.57 10.02 -9.69
CA LEU A 29 -0.75 10.61 -9.52
C LEU A 29 -0.59 12.08 -9.17
N ARG A 30 -1.44 12.94 -9.74
CA ARG A 30 -1.49 14.37 -9.42
C ARG A 30 -2.93 14.81 -9.29
N ASP A 31 -3.24 15.57 -8.26
CA ASP A 31 -4.50 16.28 -8.18
C ASP A 31 -4.39 17.67 -8.86
N ALA A 32 -5.51 18.40 -8.94
CA ALA A 32 -5.54 19.72 -9.55
C ALA A 32 -4.92 20.83 -8.68
N ARG A 33 -4.68 20.57 -7.39
CA ARG A 33 -4.18 21.53 -6.40
C ARG A 33 -2.67 21.46 -6.20
N GLY A 34 -2.02 20.40 -6.67
CA GLY A 34 -0.57 20.20 -6.62
C GLY A 34 -0.13 19.01 -5.79
N SER A 35 -1.04 18.36 -5.06
CA SER A 35 -0.73 17.12 -4.33
C SER A 35 -0.31 16.03 -5.32
N SER A 36 0.55 15.12 -4.88
CA SER A 36 1.02 14.03 -5.74
C SER A 36 1.33 12.76 -4.97
N ALA A 37 1.30 11.62 -5.68
CA ALA A 37 1.75 10.35 -5.16
C ALA A 37 2.55 9.58 -6.20
N GLU A 38 3.60 8.88 -5.78
CA GLU A 38 4.41 8.01 -6.64
C GLU A 38 4.25 6.55 -6.24
N VAL A 39 3.85 5.70 -7.19
CA VAL A 39 3.62 4.27 -6.98
C VAL A 39 4.51 3.47 -7.92
N TYR A 40 5.47 2.71 -7.39
CA TYR A 40 6.25 1.77 -8.19
C TYR A 40 5.42 0.53 -8.51
N LEU A 41 5.49 0.03 -9.75
CA LEU A 41 4.87 -1.24 -10.12
C LEU A 41 5.53 -2.41 -9.38
N TYR A 42 6.82 -2.26 -9.01
CA TYR A 42 7.47 -3.16 -8.08
C TYR A 42 6.87 -2.99 -6.68
N GLY A 43 6.21 -4.05 -6.20
CA GLY A 43 5.54 -4.14 -4.91
C GLY A 43 4.21 -3.39 -4.81
N ALA A 44 3.72 -2.80 -5.92
CA ALA A 44 2.68 -1.75 -5.90
C ALA A 44 2.97 -0.69 -4.82
N HIS A 45 4.23 -0.30 -4.74
CA HIS A 45 4.80 0.35 -3.56
C HIS A 45 4.65 1.87 -3.67
N VAL A 46 3.83 2.46 -2.80
CA VAL A 46 3.76 3.92 -2.70
C VAL A 46 5.03 4.43 -2.04
N THR A 47 5.82 5.23 -2.74
CA THR A 47 7.14 5.70 -2.27
C THR A 47 7.18 7.18 -1.92
N SER A 48 6.20 7.94 -2.38
CA SER A 48 6.06 9.38 -2.09
C SER A 48 4.57 9.73 -2.08
N TRP A 49 4.19 10.59 -1.15
CA TRP A 49 2.89 11.23 -1.07
C TRP A 49 3.09 12.66 -0.55
N LYS A 50 2.79 13.64 -1.40
CA LYS A 50 3.00 15.05 -1.11
C LYS A 50 1.69 15.82 -1.09
N ASN A 51 1.58 16.75 -0.15
CA ASN A 51 0.48 17.71 -0.10
C ASN A 51 0.63 18.80 -1.18
N ASP A 52 -0.30 19.74 -1.23
CA ASP A 52 -0.32 20.87 -2.17
C ASP A 52 0.78 21.92 -1.91
N HIS A 53 1.52 21.80 -0.81
CA HIS A 53 2.73 22.57 -0.51
C HIS A 53 4.03 21.83 -0.88
N ALA A 54 3.92 20.67 -1.56
CA ALA A 54 5.04 19.80 -1.92
C ALA A 54 5.82 19.20 -0.74
N GLU A 55 5.23 19.22 0.46
CA GLU A 55 5.81 18.59 1.64
C GLU A 55 5.58 17.07 1.60
N GLU A 56 6.61 16.30 1.92
CA GLU A 56 6.56 14.84 1.89
C GLU A 56 5.92 14.29 3.18
N LEU A 57 4.87 13.48 3.01
CA LEU A 57 4.11 12.87 4.09
C LEU A 57 4.59 11.45 4.40
N LEU A 58 5.38 10.84 3.52
CA LEU A 58 5.94 9.49 3.72
C LEU A 58 7.45 9.53 3.96
N PHE A 59 7.90 8.79 4.97
CA PHE A 59 9.32 8.55 5.17
C PHE A 59 9.82 7.49 4.19
N LEU A 60 10.87 7.82 3.43
CA LEU A 60 11.59 6.89 2.58
C LEU A 60 13.06 6.86 3.01
N SER A 61 13.62 5.67 3.23
CA SER A 61 14.99 5.58 3.71
C SER A 61 15.97 6.08 2.65
N SER A 62 16.94 6.92 3.05
CA SER A 62 18.07 7.31 2.18
C SER A 62 18.94 6.12 1.73
N LYS A 63 18.81 4.97 2.41
CA LYS A 63 19.48 3.70 2.07
C LYS A 63 18.55 2.71 1.35
N ALA A 64 17.38 3.15 0.89
CA ALA A 64 16.44 2.30 0.18
C ALA A 64 17.07 1.75 -1.12
N ILE A 65 16.93 0.45 -1.32
CA ILE A 65 17.45 -0.24 -2.51
C ILE A 65 16.28 -0.49 -3.46
N PHE A 66 16.31 0.16 -4.62
CA PHE A 66 15.33 -0.03 -5.71
C PHE A 66 15.81 -1.14 -6.64
N LYS A 67 15.97 -2.36 -6.12
CA LYS A 67 16.47 -3.49 -6.90
C LYS A 67 15.78 -4.78 -6.46
N PRO A 68 14.93 -5.37 -7.31
CA PRO A 68 14.39 -6.69 -7.09
C PRO A 68 15.50 -7.73 -6.84
N PRO A 69 15.25 -8.75 -6.01
CA PRO A 69 13.98 -9.04 -5.33
C PRO A 69 13.85 -8.38 -3.94
N LYS A 70 14.70 -7.41 -3.59
CA LYS A 70 14.64 -6.77 -2.25
C LYS A 70 13.52 -5.73 -2.20
N PRO A 71 12.70 -5.71 -1.12
CA PRO A 71 11.64 -4.73 -0.99
C PRO A 71 12.21 -3.33 -0.72
N ILE A 72 11.48 -2.30 -1.13
CA ILE A 72 11.87 -0.90 -0.91
C ILE A 72 11.65 -0.55 0.57
N ARG A 73 12.61 0.17 1.19
CA ARG A 73 12.56 0.54 2.60
C ARG A 73 11.94 1.93 2.79
N GLY A 74 10.79 2.00 3.46
CA GLY A 74 9.99 3.21 3.64
C GLY A 74 8.78 3.25 2.71
N GLY A 75 8.04 4.36 2.67
CA GLY A 75 6.80 4.47 1.92
C GLY A 75 5.69 3.56 2.49
N ILE A 76 4.98 2.85 1.61
CA ILE A 76 3.90 1.93 1.99
C ILE A 76 4.14 0.54 1.38
N PRO A 77 5.01 -0.30 1.98
CA PRO A 77 5.14 -1.70 1.61
C PRO A 77 3.84 -2.48 1.91
N ILE A 78 3.49 -3.40 1.03
CA ILE A 78 2.34 -4.31 1.20
C ILE A 78 2.81 -5.64 1.80
N CYS A 79 2.24 -6.00 2.94
CA CYS A 79 2.43 -7.31 3.56
C CYS A 79 1.31 -8.25 3.09
N PHE A 80 1.63 -9.27 2.30
CA PHE A 80 0.67 -10.29 1.87
C PHE A 80 1.44 -11.51 1.34
N PRO A 81 0.97 -12.75 1.60
CA PRO A 81 -0.22 -13.13 2.38
C PRO A 81 0.06 -13.32 3.88
N GLN A 82 1.21 -12.82 4.33
CA GLN A 82 1.65 -12.92 5.71
C GLN A 82 2.05 -11.54 6.23
N PHE A 83 1.70 -11.22 7.47
CA PHE A 83 2.27 -10.11 8.23
C PHE A 83 3.29 -10.65 9.21
N SER A 84 4.45 -9.99 9.32
CA SER A 84 5.55 -10.42 10.18
C SER A 84 5.87 -11.90 9.96
N ASN A 85 6.17 -12.65 11.03
CA ASN A 85 6.48 -14.07 11.01
C ASN A 85 5.28 -14.91 11.53
N LEU A 86 4.05 -14.50 11.21
CA LEU A 86 2.83 -15.16 11.68
C LEU A 86 2.51 -16.49 10.99
N GLY A 87 3.33 -16.92 10.04
CA GLY A 87 3.14 -18.15 9.29
C GLY A 87 4.46 -18.66 8.70
N PRO A 88 4.39 -19.63 7.76
CA PRO A 88 5.55 -20.35 7.27
C PRO A 88 6.35 -19.60 6.20
N LEU A 89 5.84 -18.48 5.69
CA LEU A 89 6.50 -17.71 4.65
C LEU A 89 7.57 -16.79 5.23
N ASP A 90 8.43 -16.28 4.35
CA ASP A 90 9.32 -15.18 4.68
C ASP A 90 8.54 -13.99 5.28
N SER A 91 9.23 -13.23 6.11
CA SER A 91 8.62 -12.12 6.85
C SER A 91 7.88 -11.16 5.92
N HIS A 92 6.61 -10.90 6.25
CA HIS A 92 5.68 -10.05 5.50
C HIS A 92 5.24 -10.60 4.12
N GLY A 93 5.47 -11.88 3.84
CA GLY A 93 5.10 -12.51 2.59
C GLY A 93 5.89 -11.97 1.40
N PHE A 94 5.29 -12.04 0.20
CA PHE A 94 6.01 -11.84 -1.06
C PHE A 94 5.44 -10.71 -1.94
N ALA A 95 4.25 -10.17 -1.64
CA ALA A 95 3.61 -9.18 -2.53
C ALA A 95 4.46 -7.93 -2.78
N ARG A 96 5.19 -7.45 -1.78
CA ARG A 96 6.16 -6.33 -1.87
C ARG A 96 7.43 -6.66 -2.66
N ASN A 97 7.66 -7.93 -2.98
CA ASN A 97 8.87 -8.40 -3.65
C ASN A 97 8.64 -8.68 -5.15
N GLN A 98 7.45 -8.38 -5.67
CA GLN A 98 7.02 -8.76 -7.01
C GLN A 98 6.55 -7.57 -7.84
N PHE A 99 6.59 -7.72 -9.15
CA PHE A 99 6.00 -6.74 -10.05
C PHE A 99 4.49 -6.95 -10.14
N TRP A 100 3.76 -5.87 -9.90
CA TRP A 100 2.35 -5.76 -10.17
C TRP A 100 2.16 -5.21 -11.58
N THR A 101 1.03 -5.55 -12.20
CA THR A 101 0.65 -5.01 -13.50
C THR A 101 -0.48 -4.02 -13.34
N ILE A 102 -0.55 -3.02 -14.22
CA ILE A 102 -1.73 -2.15 -14.32
C ILE A 102 -2.92 -3.00 -14.79
N ASP A 103 -4.05 -2.87 -14.11
CA ASP A 103 -5.32 -3.51 -14.48
C ASP A 103 -6.16 -2.51 -15.27
N ASP A 104 -6.11 -2.58 -16.60
CA ASP A 104 -6.81 -1.64 -17.49
C ASP A 104 -8.34 -1.86 -17.52
N SER A 105 -8.82 -3.00 -17.00
CA SER A 105 -10.24 -3.36 -16.99
C SER A 105 -10.65 -3.93 -15.61
N PRO A 106 -10.49 -3.16 -14.53
CA PRO A 106 -10.79 -3.63 -13.20
C PRO A 106 -12.30 -3.81 -13.03
N PRO A 107 -12.76 -4.81 -12.26
CA PRO A 107 -14.17 -4.91 -11.90
C PRO A 107 -14.64 -3.63 -11.21
N PRO A 108 -15.88 -3.17 -11.48
CA PRO A 108 -16.40 -1.93 -10.92
C PRO A 108 -16.35 -1.96 -9.39
N PHE A 109 -16.08 -0.80 -8.80
CA PHE A 109 -16.20 -0.63 -7.36
C PHE A 109 -17.68 -0.51 -6.98
N PRO A 110 -18.10 -1.06 -5.82
CA PRO A 110 -19.47 -0.92 -5.34
C PRO A 110 -19.84 0.54 -5.06
N THR A 111 -18.86 1.41 -4.79
CA THR A 111 -19.03 2.84 -4.62
C THR A 111 -18.35 3.60 -5.76
N SER A 112 -19.09 4.50 -6.41
CA SER A 112 -18.50 5.40 -7.40
C SER A 112 -17.59 6.40 -6.68
N THR A 113 -16.30 6.37 -6.97
CA THR A 113 -15.37 7.41 -6.52
C THR A 113 -15.25 8.46 -7.61
N SER A 114 -15.34 9.74 -7.24
CA SER A 114 -15.16 10.87 -8.16
C SER A 114 -13.69 11.20 -8.40
N ASN A 115 -12.77 10.41 -7.83
CA ASN A 115 -11.33 10.61 -7.95
C ASN A 115 -10.92 10.42 -9.41
N LYS A 116 -10.33 11.47 -9.99
CA LYS A 116 -9.83 11.46 -11.36
C LYS A 116 -8.37 11.00 -11.47
N ALA A 117 -7.64 11.05 -10.36
CA ALA A 117 -6.25 10.63 -10.27
C ALA A 117 -6.16 9.27 -9.53
N PHE A 118 -6.02 8.18 -10.28
CA PHE A 118 -5.91 6.84 -9.71
C PHE A 118 -5.25 5.87 -10.68
N VAL A 119 -4.68 4.80 -10.13
CA VAL A 119 -4.21 3.61 -10.85
C VAL A 119 -4.85 2.36 -10.24
N ASP A 120 -5.24 1.41 -11.09
CA ASP A 120 -5.59 0.06 -10.66
C ASP A 120 -4.44 -0.89 -10.98
N LEU A 121 -4.05 -1.68 -9.99
CA LEU A 121 -2.96 -2.63 -10.05
C LEU A 121 -3.48 -4.02 -9.68
N ILE A 122 -2.87 -5.06 -10.25
CA ILE A 122 -3.19 -6.44 -9.96
C ILE A 122 -1.93 -7.28 -9.79
N LEU A 123 -1.97 -8.14 -8.79
CA LEU A 123 -1.03 -9.23 -8.55
C LEU A 123 -1.75 -10.57 -8.70
N LYS A 124 -1.11 -11.48 -9.43
CA LYS A 124 -1.52 -12.88 -9.58
C LYS A 124 -0.32 -13.76 -9.18
N PRO A 125 -0.55 -14.95 -8.61
CA PRO A 125 0.53 -15.84 -8.25
C PRO A 125 1.32 -16.27 -9.50
N SER A 126 2.64 -16.23 -9.38
CA SER A 126 3.55 -16.90 -10.31
C SER A 126 3.65 -18.40 -10.00
N GLU A 127 4.28 -19.17 -10.89
CA GLU A 127 4.56 -20.58 -10.63
C GLU A 127 5.43 -20.80 -9.38
N ASP A 128 6.32 -19.86 -9.07
CA ASP A 128 7.16 -19.93 -7.86
C ASP A 128 6.35 -19.64 -6.59
N ASP A 129 5.37 -18.74 -6.64
CA ASP A 129 4.48 -18.46 -5.51
C ASP A 129 3.65 -19.68 -5.15
N ILE A 130 3.13 -20.38 -6.16
CA ILE A 130 2.33 -21.60 -5.96
C ILE A 130 3.13 -22.69 -5.25
N LYS A 131 4.46 -22.73 -5.42
CA LYS A 131 5.33 -23.71 -4.74
C LYS A 131 5.44 -23.45 -3.23
N ILE A 132 5.47 -22.18 -2.82
CA ILE A 132 5.63 -21.79 -1.41
C ILE A 132 4.30 -21.54 -0.70
N TRP A 133 3.26 -21.17 -1.45
CA TRP A 133 1.92 -20.89 -0.97
C TRP A 133 0.89 -21.37 -2.02
N PRO A 134 0.40 -22.62 -1.92
CA PRO A 134 -0.33 -23.31 -2.99
C PRO A 134 -1.80 -22.86 -3.09
N HIS A 135 -2.01 -21.57 -3.31
CA HIS A 135 -3.31 -20.94 -3.45
C HIS A 135 -3.33 -20.02 -4.67
N SER A 136 -4.39 -20.14 -5.47
CA SER A 136 -4.68 -19.23 -6.57
C SER A 136 -5.48 -18.04 -6.07
N PHE A 137 -5.03 -16.84 -6.38
CA PHE A 137 -5.66 -15.60 -5.98
C PHE A 137 -5.54 -14.52 -7.06
N GLU A 138 -6.37 -13.49 -6.93
CA GLU A 138 -6.13 -12.19 -7.56
C GLU A 138 -6.15 -11.13 -6.47
N PHE A 139 -5.06 -10.40 -6.33
CA PHE A 139 -4.99 -9.26 -5.43
C PHE A 139 -5.02 -7.98 -6.26
N ARG A 140 -6.15 -7.26 -6.24
CA ARG A 140 -6.29 -5.94 -6.84
C ARG A 140 -6.11 -4.83 -5.82
N LEU A 141 -5.40 -3.79 -6.23
CA LEU A 141 -5.19 -2.57 -5.46
C LEU A 141 -5.53 -1.37 -6.33
N ARG A 142 -6.42 -0.50 -5.85
CA ARG A 142 -6.54 0.86 -6.38
C ARG A 142 -5.78 1.82 -5.49
N VAL A 143 -4.87 2.60 -6.06
CA VAL A 143 -4.29 3.77 -5.41
C VAL A 143 -4.92 5.01 -6.05
N ALA A 144 -5.57 5.85 -5.26
CA ALA A 144 -6.23 7.05 -5.72
C ALA A 144 -5.80 8.25 -4.89
N LEU A 145 -5.62 9.39 -5.55
CA LEU A 145 -5.37 10.67 -4.91
C LEU A 145 -6.64 11.51 -5.02
N GLY A 146 -7.21 11.85 -3.86
CA GLY A 146 -8.40 12.67 -3.73
C GLY A 146 -8.14 14.13 -4.06
N PRO A 147 -9.19 14.93 -4.34
CA PRO A 147 -9.06 16.35 -4.66
C PRO A 147 -8.59 17.22 -3.47
N GLY A 148 -8.62 16.69 -2.25
CA GLY A 148 -8.08 17.32 -1.04
C GLY A 148 -6.63 16.93 -0.72
N GLY A 149 -6.01 16.09 -1.56
CA GLY A 149 -4.69 15.51 -1.30
C GLY A 149 -4.72 14.19 -0.54
N ASP A 150 -5.89 13.68 -0.14
CA ASP A 150 -6.03 12.39 0.57
C ASP A 150 -5.57 11.22 -0.30
N LEU A 151 -4.70 10.35 0.24
CA LEU A 151 -4.29 9.12 -0.42
C LEU A 151 -5.20 7.95 0.00
N LEU A 152 -5.93 7.38 -0.96
CA LEU A 152 -6.81 6.24 -0.74
C LEU A 152 -6.23 4.98 -1.38
N MET A 153 -6.09 3.91 -0.59
CA MET A 153 -5.61 2.60 -1.05
C MET A 153 -6.67 1.52 -0.80
N THR A 154 -7.35 1.08 -1.85
CA THR A 154 -8.42 0.06 -1.76
C THR A 154 -7.93 -1.31 -2.24
N SER A 155 -7.78 -2.25 -1.30
CA SER A 155 -7.38 -3.64 -1.57
C SER A 155 -8.58 -4.56 -1.73
N ARG A 156 -8.56 -5.43 -2.75
CA ARG A 156 -9.58 -6.47 -3.01
C ARG A 156 -8.88 -7.78 -3.36
N ILE A 157 -9.04 -8.80 -2.51
CA ILE A 157 -8.43 -10.12 -2.71
C ILE A 157 -9.52 -11.12 -3.06
N ARG A 158 -9.37 -11.80 -4.19
CA ARG A 158 -10.30 -12.81 -4.68
C ARG A 158 -9.63 -14.17 -4.67
N ASN A 159 -10.29 -15.16 -4.06
CA ASN A 159 -9.90 -16.55 -4.19
C ASN A 159 -10.27 -17.06 -5.59
N THR A 160 -9.30 -17.62 -6.31
CA THR A 160 -9.47 -18.16 -7.66
C THR A 160 -9.04 -19.62 -7.76
N ASN A 161 -8.99 -20.35 -6.64
CA ASN A 161 -8.79 -21.80 -6.64
C ASN A 161 -9.86 -22.50 -7.49
N ILE A 162 -9.42 -23.36 -8.41
CA ILE A 162 -10.32 -24.12 -9.31
C ILE A 162 -11.24 -25.05 -8.51
N ASP A 163 -10.74 -25.62 -7.42
CA ASP A 163 -11.50 -26.50 -6.53
C ASP A 163 -12.35 -25.75 -5.49
N GLY A 164 -12.32 -24.41 -5.51
CA GLY A 164 -13.06 -23.56 -4.58
C GLY A 164 -12.57 -23.62 -3.13
N LYS A 165 -11.43 -24.26 -2.84
CA LYS A 165 -10.94 -24.35 -1.46
C LYS A 165 -10.61 -22.96 -0.90
N PRO A 166 -11.08 -22.62 0.30
CA PRO A 166 -10.70 -21.37 0.95
C PRO A 166 -9.22 -21.40 1.35
N PHE A 167 -8.65 -20.20 1.52
CA PHE A 167 -7.33 -20.02 2.14
C PHE A 167 -7.37 -18.90 3.16
N SER A 168 -6.48 -18.97 4.14
CA SER A 168 -6.30 -17.93 5.15
C SER A 168 -5.06 -17.10 4.82
N PHE A 169 -5.14 -15.81 5.10
CA PHE A 169 -4.03 -14.89 4.92
C PHE A 169 -4.09 -13.79 5.98
N THR A 170 -2.97 -13.09 6.14
CA THR A 170 -2.91 -11.81 6.84
C THR A 170 -2.44 -10.74 5.86
N PHE A 171 -2.84 -9.50 6.13
CA PHE A 171 -2.56 -8.38 5.26
C PHE A 171 -2.29 -7.12 6.07
N ALA A 172 -1.36 -6.28 5.63
CA ALA A 172 -1.13 -4.97 6.19
C ALA A 172 -0.52 -4.00 5.16
N TYR A 173 -0.85 -2.72 5.30
CA TYR A 173 -0.05 -1.62 4.74
C TYR A 173 0.96 -1.20 5.79
N HIS A 174 2.25 -1.35 5.50
CA HIS A 174 3.33 -1.05 6.46
C HIS A 174 3.79 0.41 6.34
N THR A 175 2.86 1.35 6.47
CA THR A 175 3.07 2.77 6.19
C THR A 175 4.14 3.41 7.08
N TYR A 176 5.11 4.08 6.46
CA TYR A 176 6.12 4.91 7.13
C TYR A 176 5.76 6.39 6.94
N PHE A 177 5.26 7.04 7.97
CA PHE A 177 4.97 8.48 7.92
C PHE A 177 6.23 9.31 8.12
N SER A 178 6.30 10.43 7.41
CA SER A 178 7.34 11.44 7.61
C SER A 178 7.01 12.26 8.85
N VAL A 179 7.94 12.32 9.80
CA VAL A 179 7.83 13.12 11.03
C VAL A 179 9.10 13.93 11.21
N SER A 180 8.96 15.17 11.70
CA SER A 180 10.11 16.08 11.86
C SER A 180 10.93 15.76 13.10
N ASP A 181 10.25 15.43 14.20
CA ASP A 181 10.83 15.03 15.47
C ASP A 181 9.94 13.95 16.08
N ILE A 182 10.50 12.76 16.33
CA ILE A 182 9.76 11.61 16.87
C ILE A 182 9.30 11.87 18.31
N SER A 183 10.02 12.70 19.07
CA SER A 183 9.72 13.01 20.47
C SER A 183 8.45 13.84 20.67
N GLU A 184 8.02 14.53 19.61
CA GLU A 184 6.80 15.34 19.57
C GLU A 184 5.62 14.58 18.93
N VAL A 185 5.84 13.34 18.48
CA VAL A 185 4.78 12.54 17.84
C VAL A 185 3.83 11.98 18.88
N ARG A 186 2.54 12.17 18.61
CA ARG A 186 1.43 11.60 19.38
C ARG A 186 0.52 10.82 18.43
N VAL A 187 0.23 9.56 18.78
CA VAL A 187 -0.76 8.74 18.08
C VAL A 187 -1.97 8.56 18.99
N GLU A 188 -3.11 9.09 18.56
CA GLU A 188 -4.37 9.09 19.30
C GLU A 188 -5.38 8.12 18.66
N GLY A 189 -6.47 7.78 19.36
CA GLY A 189 -7.52 6.88 18.86
C GLY A 189 -7.21 5.40 19.04
N LEU A 190 -6.18 5.08 19.84
CA LEU A 190 -5.78 3.71 20.18
C LEU A 190 -6.10 3.38 21.64
N GLU A 191 -6.63 4.34 22.41
CA GLU A 191 -7.02 4.16 23.81
C GLU A 191 -7.98 2.98 23.95
N THR A 192 -7.83 2.21 25.02
CA THR A 192 -8.63 1.02 25.36
C THR A 192 -8.49 -0.18 24.40
N LEU A 193 -7.69 -0.08 23.35
CA LEU A 193 -7.43 -1.20 22.45
C LEU A 193 -6.38 -2.15 23.03
N ASP A 194 -6.63 -3.45 22.88
CA ASP A 194 -5.64 -4.48 23.17
C ASP A 194 -4.57 -4.55 22.08
N TYR A 195 -3.30 -4.64 22.50
CA TYR A 195 -2.17 -4.85 21.60
C TYR A 195 -1.26 -5.97 22.08
N LEU A 196 -0.50 -6.53 21.14
CA LEU A 196 0.61 -7.45 21.43
C LEU A 196 1.92 -6.68 21.29
N ASP A 197 2.73 -6.67 22.34
CA ASP A 197 4.05 -6.04 22.32
C ASP A 197 5.10 -7.02 21.79
N ASN A 198 5.60 -6.79 20.58
CA ASN A 198 6.59 -7.66 19.97
C ASN A 198 7.97 -7.62 20.68
N LEU A 199 8.28 -6.58 21.46
CA LEU A 199 9.50 -6.51 22.28
C LEU A 199 9.36 -7.34 23.56
N GLN A 200 8.13 -7.49 24.06
CA GLN A 200 7.79 -8.31 25.23
C GLN A 200 7.18 -9.66 24.82
N LYS A 201 7.79 -10.34 23.85
CA LYS A 201 7.40 -11.70 23.40
C LYS A 201 5.91 -11.84 23.03
N ARG A 202 5.30 -10.76 22.54
CA ARG A 202 3.87 -10.67 22.18
C ARG A 202 2.94 -10.88 23.37
N GLU A 203 3.36 -10.45 24.55
CA GLU A 203 2.48 -10.30 25.69
C GLU A 203 1.37 -9.27 25.36
N ARG A 204 0.17 -9.54 25.87
CA ARG A 204 -1.00 -8.71 25.62
C ARG A 204 -1.08 -7.61 26.67
N PHE A 205 -1.25 -6.40 26.19
CA PHE A 205 -1.50 -5.20 26.98
C PHE A 205 -2.72 -4.48 26.44
N THR A 206 -3.25 -3.54 27.21
CA THR A 206 -4.34 -2.66 26.80
C THR A 206 -3.83 -1.23 26.88
N GLU A 207 -3.96 -0.46 25.81
CA GLU A 207 -3.53 0.94 25.80
C GLU A 207 -4.36 1.75 26.81
N GLN A 208 -3.66 2.43 27.72
CA GLN A 208 -4.27 3.21 28.81
C GLN A 208 -4.10 4.71 28.61
N GLY A 209 -3.15 5.15 27.79
CA GLY A 209 -2.90 6.57 27.54
C GLY A 209 -3.86 7.14 26.49
N ASP A 210 -4.18 8.42 26.62
CA ASP A 210 -4.93 9.19 25.60
C ASP A 210 -4.15 9.28 24.28
N ALA A 211 -2.83 9.14 24.33
CA ALA A 211 -1.95 9.11 23.17
C ALA A 211 -0.71 8.23 23.44
N LEU A 212 -0.29 7.50 22.41
CA LEU A 212 1.03 6.89 22.35
C LEU A 212 2.08 7.95 22.01
N THR A 213 3.15 7.96 22.79
CA THR A 213 4.31 8.85 22.64
C THR A 213 5.58 8.03 22.46
N PHE A 214 6.63 8.64 21.92
CA PHE A 214 7.88 7.98 21.59
C PHE A 214 9.04 8.81 22.13
N GLU A 215 9.89 8.25 22.98
CA GLU A 215 11.04 9.00 23.53
C GLU A 215 12.29 8.94 22.64
N SER A 216 12.36 7.95 21.74
CA SER A 216 13.52 7.66 20.88
C SER A 216 13.12 6.87 19.64
N GLU A 217 14.00 6.84 18.63
CA GLU A 217 13.91 5.93 17.49
C GLU A 217 14.17 4.46 17.91
N ASP A 218 13.27 3.90 18.72
CA ASP A 218 13.24 2.46 18.97
C ASP A 218 12.20 1.80 18.08
N ILE A 219 12.54 0.62 17.53
CA ILE A 219 11.62 -0.18 16.73
C ILE A 219 10.64 -0.87 17.69
N SER A 220 9.69 -0.12 18.23
CA SER A 220 8.52 -0.71 18.88
C SER A 220 7.54 -1.14 17.78
N GLN A 221 7.12 -2.40 17.83
CA GLN A 221 6.07 -2.91 16.96
C GLN A 221 4.91 -3.34 17.84
N HIS A 222 3.87 -2.53 17.90
CA HIS A 222 2.59 -2.90 18.48
C HIS A 222 1.68 -3.45 17.39
N SER A 223 1.05 -4.59 17.68
CA SER A 223 0.07 -5.20 16.77
C SER A 223 -1.29 -5.19 17.45
N TYR A 224 -2.14 -4.27 17.01
CA TYR A 224 -3.55 -4.20 17.39
C TYR A 224 -4.33 -5.22 16.57
N LYS A 225 -5.19 -5.99 17.24
CA LYS A 225 -6.10 -6.92 16.58
C LYS A 225 -7.52 -6.48 16.89
N ASP A 226 -8.30 -6.25 15.85
CA ASP A 226 -9.75 -6.16 16.01
C ASP A 226 -10.26 -7.53 16.48
N CYS A 227 -10.65 -7.61 17.75
CA CYS A 227 -11.41 -8.73 18.29
C CYS A 227 -12.85 -8.65 17.77
N ASN A 228 -13.06 -8.83 16.47
CA ASN A 228 -14.36 -9.18 15.91
C ASN A 228 -14.20 -10.41 15.02
N SER A 229 -14.26 -11.57 15.67
CA SER A 229 -14.50 -12.89 15.09
C SER A 229 -15.63 -13.56 15.84
#